data_AF-A0A0U5BI82-F1
#
_entry.id   AF-A0A0U5BI82-F1
#
_cell.length_a   1.000
_cell.length_b   1.000
_cell.length_c   1.000
_cell.angle_alpha   90.00
_cell.angle_beta   90.00
_cell.angle_gamma   90.00
#
_symmetry.space_group_name_H-M   'P 1'
#
loop_
_entity.id
_entity.type
_entity.pdbx_description
1 polymer ?
#
loop_
_entity_poly.entity_id
_entity_poly.type
_entity_poly.pdbx_seq_one_letter_code
_entity_poly.pdbx_strand_id
1 'polypeptide(L)'
;MTRLYSESVSIPREYIDVKTGIEHPVSPKVQEQIDYHSRNRTLTHLILSALHEYLEPKLSKGSYDEIMQELLEIKKIMNQGISINSFPNTYRTPNPSSPVTSLDPKDIEELLDAFGG
;
A
#
# COMPACT_ATOMS: atom_id res chain seq x y z
N MET A 1 3.73 28.50 -41.40
CA MET A 1 3.77 28.30 -39.94
C MET A 1 3.23 26.91 -39.63
N THR A 2 4.13 26.00 -39.29
CA THR A 2 3.87 24.57 -39.09
C THR A 2 3.03 24.37 -37.84
N ARG A 3 1.79 23.85 -37.99
CA ARG A 3 1.01 23.38 -36.84
C ARG A 3 1.66 22.09 -36.34
N LEU A 4 2.39 22.20 -35.22
CA LEU A 4 2.76 21.05 -34.42
C LEU A 4 1.47 20.55 -33.77
N TYR A 5 1.04 19.34 -34.13
CA TYR A 5 0.00 18.63 -33.39
C TYR A 5 0.59 18.28 -32.02
N SER A 6 0.44 19.16 -31.03
CA SER A 6 0.49 18.73 -29.64
C SER A 6 -0.84 18.03 -29.38
N GLU A 7 -0.80 16.71 -29.28
CA GLU A 7 -1.92 15.84 -28.92
C GLU A 7 -2.65 16.43 -27.69
N SER A 8 -3.78 17.11 -27.91
CA SER A 8 -4.55 17.74 -26.85
C SER A 8 -5.44 16.68 -26.23
N VAL A 9 -4.95 16.00 -25.19
CA VAL A 9 -5.80 15.14 -24.36
C VAL A 9 -6.83 16.04 -23.66
N SER A 10 -8.09 15.93 -24.05
CA SER A 10 -9.18 16.66 -23.40
C SER A 10 -9.73 15.81 -22.26
N ILE A 11 -9.62 16.32 -21.02
CA ILE A 11 -10.11 15.64 -19.84
C ILE A 11 -11.61 15.98 -19.67
N PRO A 12 -12.51 14.98 -19.55
CA PRO A 12 -13.93 15.23 -19.31
C PRO A 12 -14.14 15.83 -17.92
N ARG A 13 -15.28 16.52 -17.72
CA ARG A 13 -15.63 17.09 -16.42
C ARG A 13 -16.14 16.05 -15.43
N GLU A 14 -16.66 14.94 -15.94
CA GLU A 14 -17.30 13.87 -15.18
C GLU A 14 -16.80 12.52 -15.67
N TYR A 15 -16.84 11.52 -14.80
CA TYR A 15 -16.54 10.11 -15.09
C TYR A 15 -17.62 9.21 -14.51
N ILE A 16 -17.82 8.03 -15.10
CA ILE A 16 -18.78 7.04 -14.61
C ILE A 16 -18.02 6.02 -13.76
N ASP A 17 -18.45 5.79 -12.53
CA ASP A 17 -18.00 4.64 -11.76
C ASP A 17 -18.63 3.38 -12.35
N VAL A 18 -17.81 2.54 -12.98
CA VAL A 18 -18.25 1.31 -13.66
C VAL A 18 -18.91 0.32 -12.70
N LYS A 19 -18.63 0.38 -11.39
CA LYS A 19 -19.22 -0.54 -10.40
C LYS A 19 -20.64 -0.13 -10.00
N THR A 20 -20.90 1.17 -9.91
CA THR A 20 -22.16 1.73 -9.39
C THR A 20 -23.04 2.32 -10.49
N GLY A 21 -22.46 2.64 -11.64
CA GLY A 21 -23.11 3.35 -12.75
C GLY A 21 -23.34 4.84 -12.47
N ILE A 22 -22.80 5.38 -11.37
CA ILE A 22 -23.01 6.77 -10.96
C ILE A 22 -21.96 7.67 -11.62
N GLU A 23 -22.40 8.83 -12.09
CA GLU A 23 -21.53 9.88 -12.60
C GLU A 23 -20.94 10.71 -11.45
N HIS A 24 -19.64 10.94 -11.52
CA HIS A 24 -18.88 11.70 -10.54
C HIS A 24 -18.05 12.79 -11.23
N PRO A 25 -17.98 14.01 -10.64
CA PRO A 25 -17.10 15.03 -11.18
C PRO A 25 -15.64 14.61 -11.05
N VAL A 26 -14.85 14.86 -12.09
CA VAL A 26 -13.40 14.66 -12.07
C VAL A 26 -12.78 15.69 -11.14
N SER A 27 -12.12 15.22 -10.08
CA SER A 27 -11.50 16.13 -9.11
C SER A 27 -10.38 16.97 -9.76
N PRO A 28 -10.17 18.22 -9.33
CA PRO A 28 -9.10 19.08 -9.86
C PRO A 28 -7.71 18.45 -9.76
N LYS A 29 -7.46 17.68 -8.68
CA LYS A 29 -6.21 16.96 -8.46
C LYS A 29 -5.94 15.92 -9.56
N VAL A 30 -6.97 15.18 -10.00
CA VAL A 30 -6.85 14.21 -11.10
C VAL A 30 -6.54 14.92 -12.41
N GLN A 31 -7.17 16.07 -12.66
CA GLN A 31 -6.91 16.88 -13.86
C GLN A 31 -5.45 17.34 -13.90
N GLU A 32 -4.92 17.84 -12.77
CA GLU A 32 -3.52 18.26 -12.65
C GLU A 32 -2.54 17.11 -12.90
N GLN A 33 -2.82 15.91 -12.38
CA GLN A 33 -1.98 14.74 -12.60
C GLN A 33 -1.95 14.32 -14.07
N ILE A 34 -3.10 14.28 -14.74
CA ILE A 34 -3.18 13.95 -16.16
C ILE A 34 -2.40 14.99 -16.99
N ASP A 35 -2.57 16.28 -16.69
CA ASP A 35 -1.85 17.38 -17.34
C ASP A 35 -0.33 17.24 -17.18
N TYR A 36 0.13 16.99 -15.95
CA TYR A 36 1.54 16.77 -15.64
C TYR A 36 2.11 15.59 -16.42
N HIS A 37 1.45 14.44 -16.37
CA HIS A 37 1.92 13.22 -17.03
C HIS A 37 1.81 13.29 -18.56
N SER A 38 0.86 14.06 -19.11
CA SER A 38 0.76 14.34 -20.55
C SER A 38 1.96 15.16 -21.04
N ARG A 39 2.37 16.19 -20.29
CA ARG A 39 3.54 17.03 -20.64
C ARG A 39 4.85 16.26 -20.52
N ASN A 40 4.93 15.33 -19.56
CA ASN A 40 6.13 14.54 -19.28
C ASN A 40 6.21 13.22 -20.04
N ARG A 41 5.30 12.96 -20.99
CA ARG A 41 5.22 11.70 -21.77
C ARG A 41 5.15 10.44 -20.92
N THR A 42 4.54 10.56 -19.74
CA THR A 42 4.35 9.45 -18.78
C THR A 42 2.87 9.10 -18.56
N LEU A 43 1.96 9.69 -19.35
CA LEU A 43 0.53 9.47 -19.25
C LEU A 43 0.15 7.99 -19.45
N THR A 44 0.77 7.29 -20.39
CA THR A 44 0.55 5.85 -20.60
C THR A 44 0.89 5.04 -19.36
N HIS A 45 1.98 5.37 -18.67
CA HIS A 45 2.36 4.71 -17.42
C HIS A 45 1.35 4.97 -16.32
N LEU A 46 0.86 6.21 -16.16
CA LEU A 46 -0.18 6.54 -15.20
C LEU A 46 -1.45 5.72 -15.46
N ILE A 47 -1.92 5.68 -16.70
CA ILE A 47 -3.15 4.97 -17.08
C ILE A 47 -3.02 3.47 -16.84
N LEU A 48 -1.93 2.85 -17.31
CA LEU A 48 -1.73 1.41 -17.15
C LEU A 48 -1.60 1.02 -15.67
N SER A 49 -0.88 1.81 -14.86
CA SER A 49 -0.77 1.57 -13.43
C SER A 49 -2.11 1.72 -12.71
N ALA A 50 -2.90 2.75 -13.05
CA ALA A 50 -4.23 2.96 -12.46
C ALA A 50 -5.21 1.84 -12.85
N LEU A 51 -5.18 1.39 -14.11
CA LEU A 51 -6.00 0.26 -14.57
C LEU A 51 -5.59 -1.04 -13.90
N HIS A 52 -4.28 -1.27 -13.75
CA HIS A 52 -3.76 -2.42 -13.04
C HIS A 52 -4.25 -2.43 -11.59
N GLU A 53 -4.13 -1.31 -10.85
CA GLU A 53 -4.66 -1.21 -9.48
C GLU A 53 -6.19 -1.36 -9.41
N TYR A 54 -6.92 -0.91 -10.43
CA TYR A 54 -8.38 -1.02 -10.47
C TYR A 54 -8.86 -2.44 -10.73
N LEU A 55 -8.20 -3.15 -11.65
CA LEU A 55 -8.57 -4.49 -12.10
C LEU A 55 -8.06 -5.59 -11.18
N GLU A 56 -6.90 -5.38 -10.56
CA GLU A 56 -6.45 -6.29 -9.53
C GLU A 56 -7.37 -6.15 -8.33
N PRO A 57 -8.00 -7.25 -7.87
CA PRO A 57 -8.53 -7.24 -6.52
C PRO A 57 -7.36 -6.83 -5.65
N LYS A 58 -7.57 -5.85 -4.76
CA LYS A 58 -6.71 -5.70 -3.60
C LYS A 58 -6.85 -7.02 -2.85
N LEU A 59 -6.11 -8.06 -3.28
CA LEU A 59 -5.45 -8.98 -2.36
C LEU A 59 -4.90 -7.99 -1.36
N SER A 60 -5.50 -7.98 -0.18
CA SER A 60 -4.93 -7.30 0.96
C SER A 60 -3.45 -7.70 0.93
N LYS A 61 -2.58 -6.85 0.36
CA LYS A 61 -1.14 -6.97 0.46
C LYS A 61 -0.97 -7.17 1.94
N GLY A 62 -0.55 -8.38 2.34
CA GLY A 62 -1.02 -9.10 3.54
C GLY A 62 -1.65 -8.19 4.56
N SER A 63 -2.90 -8.47 4.98
CA SER A 63 -3.69 -7.63 5.92
C SER A 63 -2.75 -6.90 6.87
N TYR A 64 -2.98 -5.63 7.20
CA TYR A 64 -2.16 -4.94 8.19
C TYR A 64 -1.81 -5.84 9.40
N ASP A 65 -2.73 -6.74 9.78
CA ASP A 65 -2.54 -7.84 10.71
C ASP A 65 -1.45 -8.88 10.35
N GLU A 66 -1.35 -9.37 9.10
CA GLU A 66 -0.27 -10.24 8.60
C GLU A 66 1.09 -9.53 8.64
N ILE A 67 1.18 -8.29 8.15
CA ILE A 67 2.43 -7.50 8.26
C ILE A 67 2.79 -7.27 9.73
N MET A 68 1.80 -7.00 10.58
CA MET A 68 2.01 -6.83 12.02
C MET A 68 2.47 -8.14 12.68
N GLN A 69 1.92 -9.29 12.27
CA GLN A 69 2.35 -10.60 12.76
C GLN A 69 3.80 -10.90 12.36
N GLU A 70 4.17 -10.63 11.12
CA GLU A 70 5.55 -10.81 10.65
C GLU A 70 6.52 -9.89 11.42
N LEU A 71 6.15 -8.63 11.65
CA LEU A 71 6.96 -7.70 12.44
C LEU A 71 7.08 -8.12 13.92
N LEU A 72 6.00 -8.65 14.51
CA LEU A 72 6.02 -9.23 15.86
C LEU A 72 6.92 -10.47 15.95
N GLU A 73 6.92 -11.31 14.92
CA GLU A 73 7.79 -12.48 14.84
C GLU A 73 9.26 -12.09 14.72
N ILE A 74 9.59 -11.09 13.89
CA ILE A 74 10.94 -10.52 13.80
C ILE A 74 11.37 -9.95 15.16
N LYS A 75 10.51 -9.17 15.83
CA LYS A 75 10.78 -8.62 17.17
C LYS A 75 11.06 -9.74 18.19
N LYS A 76 10.31 -10.85 18.12
CA LYS A 76 10.51 -12.01 18.99
C LYS A 76 11.87 -12.68 18.73
N ILE A 77 12.25 -12.87 17.48
CA ILE A 77 13.56 -13.45 17.10
C ILE A 77 14.70 -12.54 17.58
N MET A 78 14.57 -11.22 17.42
CA MET A 78 15.58 -10.26 17.87
C MET A 78 15.72 -10.21 19.40
N ASN A 79 14.59 -10.22 20.12
CA ASN A 79 14.58 -10.16 21.59
C ASN A 79 14.97 -11.48 22.24
N GLN A 80 14.81 -12.62 21.55
CA GLN A 80 15.19 -13.92 22.09
C GLN A 80 16.70 -14.15 22.12
N GLY A 81 17.50 -13.26 21.53
CA GLY A 81 18.94 -13.42 21.50
C GLY A 81 19.31 -14.61 20.62
N ILE A 82 20.17 -14.34 19.66
CA ILE A 82 20.69 -15.38 18.78
C ILE A 82 21.47 -16.40 19.62
N SER A 83 20.85 -17.53 19.96
CA SER A 83 21.56 -18.79 20.15
C SER A 83 21.44 -19.55 18.83
N ILE A 84 22.28 -19.19 17.86
CA ILE A 84 22.65 -20.09 16.75
C ILE A 84 23.21 -21.33 17.44
N ASN A 85 22.38 -22.36 17.64
CA ASN A 85 22.75 -23.77 17.84
C ASN A 85 21.51 -24.57 18.26
N SER A 86 20.58 -24.75 17.34
CA SER A 86 20.04 -26.07 16.99
C SER A 86 18.80 -25.85 16.14
N PHE A 87 18.92 -26.18 14.87
CA PHE A 87 17.76 -26.69 14.16
C PHE A 87 17.40 -28.01 14.84
N PRO A 88 16.14 -28.17 15.26
CA PRO A 88 15.44 -29.36 14.81
C PRO A 88 14.20 -28.92 14.03
N ASN A 89 14.24 -29.27 12.75
CA ASN A 89 13.09 -29.48 11.91
C ASN A 89 12.03 -30.30 12.67
N THR A 90 10.95 -29.70 13.14
CA THR A 90 9.66 -30.40 13.29
C THR A 90 8.54 -29.37 13.33
N TYR A 91 7.67 -29.44 12.31
CA TYR A 91 6.33 -28.87 12.29
C TYR A 91 5.63 -29.11 13.64
N ARG A 92 5.41 -28.04 14.42
CA ARG A 92 4.58 -28.09 15.62
C ARG A 92 3.64 -26.90 15.61
N THR A 93 2.40 -27.18 15.23
CA THR A 93 1.26 -26.30 15.43
C THR A 93 1.13 -25.94 16.92
N PRO A 94 1.13 -24.65 17.32
CA PRO A 94 0.88 -24.29 18.72
C PRO A 94 -0.60 -24.00 18.94
N ASN A 95 -1.13 -24.68 19.97
CA ASN A 95 -2.45 -24.53 20.58
C ASN A 95 -2.82 -23.08 20.95
N PRO A 96 -4.12 -22.71 20.95
CA PRO A 96 -4.60 -21.39 21.32
C PRO A 96 -4.80 -21.29 22.83
N SER A 97 -3.73 -21.07 23.61
CA SER A 97 -3.89 -20.74 25.03
C SER A 97 -2.65 -20.10 25.64
N SER A 98 -2.47 -18.80 25.48
CA SER A 98 -1.77 -17.97 26.48
C SER A 98 -2.27 -16.51 26.41
N PRO A 99 -2.36 -15.82 27.56
CA PRO A 99 -3.14 -14.60 27.69
C PRO A 99 -2.41 -13.39 27.10
N VAL A 100 -3.16 -12.55 26.39
CA VAL A 100 -2.73 -11.26 25.87
C VAL A 100 -2.52 -10.32 27.06
N THR A 101 -1.27 -10.11 27.47
CA THR A 101 -0.93 -8.95 28.30
C THR A 101 -1.08 -7.72 27.42
N SER A 102 -2.11 -6.92 27.69
CA SER A 102 -2.39 -5.65 27.03
C SER A 102 -1.18 -4.72 27.15
N LEU A 103 -0.50 -4.45 26.04
CA LEU A 103 0.56 -3.45 25.97
C LEU A 103 -0.06 -2.08 25.72
N ASP A 104 0.37 -1.09 26.51
CA ASP A 104 -0.14 0.28 26.49
C ASP A 104 0.32 0.99 25.21
N PRO A 105 -0.56 1.62 24.42
CA PRO A 105 -0.19 2.36 23.20
C PRO A 105 0.90 3.40 23.41
N LYS A 106 1.11 3.88 24.64
CA LYS A 106 2.14 4.85 24.98
C LYS A 106 3.58 4.33 24.81
N ASP A 107 3.80 3.04 25.05
CA ASP A 107 5.11 2.41 24.88
C ASP A 107 5.49 2.28 23.39
N ILE A 108 4.50 2.27 22.51
CA ILE A 108 4.68 2.21 21.06
C ILE A 108 5.05 3.59 20.50
N GLU A 109 4.48 4.65 21.06
CA GLU A 109 4.76 6.03 20.64
C GLU A 109 6.21 6.43 20.95
N GLU A 110 6.71 6.12 22.15
CA GLU A 110 8.12 6.37 22.51
C GLU A 110 9.11 5.59 21.62
N LEU A 111 8.72 4.39 21.18
CA LEU A 111 9.57 3.57 20.32
C LEU A 111 9.59 4.11 18.88
N LEU A 112 8.49 4.66 18.37
CA LEU A 112 8.44 5.27 17.05
C LEU A 112 9.22 6.60 16.99
N ASP A 113 9.18 7.39 18.06
CA ASP A 113 9.97 8.63 18.16
C ASP A 113 11.48 8.36 18.17
N ALA A 114 11.92 7.24 18.76
CA ALA A 114 13.34 6.84 18.76
C ALA A 114 13.88 6.48 17.37
N PHE A 115 13.03 6.13 16.41
CA PHE A 115 13.41 5.85 15.02
C PHE A 115 13.14 7.03 14.06
N GLY A 116 12.37 8.03 14.50
CA GLY A 116 12.01 9.20 13.70
C GLY A 116 12.98 10.40 13.81
N GLY A 117 14.12 10.23 14.48
CA GLY A 117 15.20 11.21 14.58
C GLY A 117 16.13 11.23 13.36
#